data_AF-A0A067SP13-F1
#
_entry.id   AF-A0A067SP13-F1
#
_cell.length_a   1.000
_cell.length_b   1.000
_cell.length_c   1.000
_cell.angle_alpha   90.00
_cell.angle_beta   90.00
_cell.angle_gamma   90.00
#
_symmetry.space_group_name_H-M   'P 1'
#
loop_
_entity.id
_entity.type
_entity.pdbx_description
1 polymer ?
#
loop_
_entity_poly.entity_id
_entity_poly.type
_entity_poly.pdbx_seq_one_letter_code
_entity_poly.pdbx_strand_id
1 'polypeptide(L)'
;MLYFPLLFLASSGLFAQKAFSIPMPVVTPGQVVAIAPHNTLGQHHEGQGSYIPHPHIMLGTEKGTGNAILAPVTHGKDERNGPIMKYASDLHPDLEGGVLLHHVTADPANMPNRPMFNGEPVYRGALDKIDDAKIKAAKDVHHDAKDAHNDAAKAHESAAKAHDRTAGKYEGFTNSEARVKEHHDQAQEHRDQATEHRETAADHRQDAKDANKPITYPEYKKVLDSKNEASQSTRNAEASKDHAKAAGEHLKAVGALNKAAGQANQHEAQNLRDKAAQHIQDAQKHAPSSPAKPDADKSREAAQKDRKKAEKSSQANKKGKH
;
A
#
# COMPACT_ATOMS: atom_id res chain seq x y z
N MET A 1 -33.24 52.01 72.89
CA MET A 1 -32.60 52.39 71.62
C MET A 1 -33.24 51.59 70.50
N LEU A 2 -34.00 52.27 69.63
CA LEU A 2 -34.50 51.70 68.38
C LEU A 2 -33.35 51.56 67.39
N TYR A 3 -33.21 50.41 66.73
CA TYR A 3 -32.64 50.29 65.39
C TYR A 3 -33.10 48.97 64.74
N PHE A 4 -33.93 49.08 63.71
CA PHE A 4 -34.23 48.01 62.74
C PHE A 4 -33.06 47.94 61.73
N PRO A 5 -32.76 46.76 61.14
CA PRO A 5 -33.23 46.59 59.75
C PRO A 5 -33.56 45.15 59.28
N LEU A 6 -34.56 45.13 58.40
CA LEU A 6 -34.73 44.35 57.17
C LEU A 6 -34.73 42.80 57.19
N LEU A 7 -35.97 42.28 57.12
CA LEU A 7 -36.34 41.06 56.40
C LEU A 7 -36.10 41.22 54.89
N PHE A 8 -35.30 40.33 54.29
CA PHE A 8 -35.35 40.05 52.86
C PHE A 8 -35.77 38.59 52.65
N LEU A 9 -37.03 38.41 52.21
CA LEU A 9 -37.47 37.21 51.54
C LEU A 9 -36.80 37.17 50.16
N ALA A 10 -35.88 36.23 49.94
CA ALA A 10 -35.45 35.86 48.60
C ALA A 10 -36.40 34.77 48.09
N SER A 11 -37.42 35.20 47.37
CA SER A 11 -38.34 34.37 46.61
C SER A 11 -37.57 33.54 45.59
N SER A 12 -37.93 32.27 45.52
CA SER A 12 -37.50 31.26 44.57
C SER A 12 -37.63 31.75 43.12
N GLY A 13 -36.54 32.26 42.55
CA GLY A 13 -36.40 32.49 41.12
C GLY A 13 -36.18 31.17 40.41
N LEU A 14 -37.26 30.44 40.17
CA LEU A 14 -37.31 29.30 39.25
C LEU A 14 -37.03 29.84 37.84
N PHE A 15 -35.77 30.01 37.47
CA PHE A 15 -35.38 30.13 36.07
C PHE A 15 -35.57 28.76 35.43
N ALA A 16 -36.81 28.47 35.07
CA ALA A 16 -37.11 27.53 34.01
C ALA A 16 -36.46 28.11 32.74
N GLN A 17 -35.21 27.73 32.49
CA GLN A 17 -34.67 27.72 31.13
C GLN A 17 -35.62 26.82 30.35
N LYS A 18 -36.56 27.45 29.63
CA LYS A 18 -37.21 26.81 28.50
C LYS A 18 -36.07 26.47 27.55
N ALA A 19 -35.59 25.23 27.61
CA ALA A 19 -34.86 24.62 26.53
C ALA A 19 -35.81 24.69 25.33
N PHE A 20 -35.63 25.71 24.49
CA PHE A 20 -36.19 25.68 23.16
C PHE A 20 -35.48 24.52 22.47
N SER A 21 -36.11 23.36 22.45
CA SER A 21 -35.79 22.32 21.49
C SER A 21 -36.07 22.93 20.12
N ILE A 22 -35.04 23.48 19.48
CA ILE A 22 -35.08 23.66 18.04
C ILE A 22 -35.40 22.26 17.49
N PRO A 23 -36.49 22.08 16.72
CA PRO A 23 -36.78 20.79 16.13
C PRO A 23 -35.59 20.42 15.26
N MET A 24 -34.77 19.49 15.75
CA MET A 24 -33.72 18.87 14.95
C MET A 24 -34.43 18.24 13.74
N PRO A 25 -33.92 18.42 12.51
CA PRO A 25 -34.49 17.72 11.36
C PRO A 25 -34.57 16.23 11.70
N VAL A 26 -35.75 15.64 11.51
CA VAL A 26 -35.99 14.22 11.78
C VAL A 26 -35.22 13.42 10.74
N VAL A 27 -33.96 13.12 11.05
CA VAL A 27 -33.12 12.27 10.23
C VAL A 27 -33.56 10.82 10.41
N THR A 28 -34.16 10.27 9.37
CA THR A 28 -34.67 8.90 9.37
C THR A 28 -33.68 8.00 8.64
N PRO A 29 -33.21 6.89 9.25
CA PRO A 29 -32.40 5.90 8.55
C PRO A 29 -33.04 5.48 7.22
N GLY A 30 -32.24 5.42 6.17
CA GLY A 30 -32.65 5.08 4.81
C GLY A 30 -33.07 6.27 3.95
N GLN A 31 -33.24 7.47 4.51
CA GLN A 31 -33.47 8.68 3.70
C GLN A 31 -32.22 9.06 2.91
N VAL A 32 -32.42 9.56 1.69
CA VAL A 32 -31.35 10.17 0.91
C VAL A 32 -31.34 11.67 1.18
N VAL A 33 -30.14 12.21 1.46
CA VAL A 33 -29.92 13.64 1.72
C VAL A 33 -28.79 14.16 0.83
N ALA A 34 -28.89 15.42 0.39
CA ALA A 34 -27.83 16.07 -0.36
C ALA A 34 -26.95 16.87 0.60
N ILE A 35 -25.70 16.45 0.81
CA ILE A 35 -24.76 17.12 1.70
C ILE A 35 -23.48 17.41 0.95
N ALA A 36 -23.02 18.66 1.06
CA ALA A 36 -21.75 19.06 0.48
C ALA A 36 -20.60 18.42 1.29
N PRO A 37 -19.56 17.90 0.62
CA PRO A 37 -18.46 17.21 1.29
C PRO A 37 -17.90 17.99 2.49
N HIS A 38 -17.63 19.30 2.36
CA HIS A 38 -17.07 20.13 3.45
C HIS A 38 -17.92 20.22 4.73
N ASN A 39 -19.19 19.81 4.69
CA ASN A 39 -20.08 19.74 5.85
C ASN A 39 -20.04 18.36 6.53
N THR A 40 -19.15 17.48 6.10
CA THR A 40 -18.96 16.14 6.63
C THR A 40 -17.57 15.98 7.22
N LEU A 41 -17.44 15.15 8.26
CA LEU A 41 -16.19 14.69 8.79
C LEU A 41 -15.91 13.29 8.23
N GLY A 42 -14.69 13.07 7.75
CA GLY A 42 -14.25 11.77 7.25
C GLY A 42 -14.29 11.60 5.73
N GLN A 43 -14.73 12.60 4.97
CA GLN A 43 -14.56 12.61 3.51
C GLN A 43 -13.34 13.44 3.11
N HIS A 44 -12.59 12.99 2.10
CA HIS A 44 -11.46 13.75 1.59
C HIS A 44 -11.95 14.90 0.70
N HIS A 45 -11.46 16.12 0.95
CA HIS A 45 -11.85 17.31 0.20
C HIS A 45 -10.65 18.02 -0.42
N GLU A 46 -10.26 17.62 -1.63
CA GLU A 46 -9.32 18.40 -2.43
C GLU A 46 -9.93 18.73 -3.80
N GLY A 47 -10.16 20.03 -4.05
CA GLY A 47 -10.64 20.56 -5.33
C GLY A 47 -12.01 21.25 -5.29
N GLN A 48 -12.43 21.78 -6.45
CA GLN A 48 -13.65 22.59 -6.61
C GLN A 48 -14.97 21.86 -6.25
N GLY A 49 -14.96 20.53 -6.17
CA GLY A 49 -16.13 19.71 -5.83
C GLY A 49 -16.52 19.70 -4.35
N SER A 50 -15.68 20.22 -3.44
CA SER A 50 -15.94 20.18 -1.99
C SER A 50 -17.21 20.92 -1.56
N TYR A 51 -17.69 21.87 -2.37
CA TYR A 51 -18.87 22.69 -2.10
C TYR A 51 -20.16 22.19 -2.77
N ILE A 52 -20.07 21.18 -3.65
CA ILE A 52 -21.22 20.68 -4.40
C ILE A 52 -21.91 19.60 -3.55
N PRO A 53 -23.21 19.76 -3.20
CA PRO A 53 -23.95 18.73 -2.49
C PRO A 53 -24.02 17.43 -3.27
N HIS A 54 -23.68 16.32 -2.62
CA HIS A 54 -23.79 14.97 -3.17
C HIS A 54 -24.80 14.14 -2.39
N PRO A 55 -25.46 13.16 -3.04
CA PRO A 55 -26.36 12.26 -2.34
C PRO A 55 -25.62 11.44 -1.29
N HIS A 56 -26.25 11.28 -0.14
CA HIS A 56 -25.82 10.43 0.96
C HIS A 56 -27.04 9.64 1.47
N ILE A 57 -26.85 8.37 1.81
CA ILE A 57 -27.87 7.56 2.46
C ILE A 57 -27.67 7.67 3.98
N MET A 58 -28.71 8.08 4.70
CA MET A 58 -28.73 8.11 6.16
C MET A 58 -28.65 6.69 6.72
N LEU A 59 -27.65 6.42 7.56
CA LEU A 59 -27.51 5.11 8.21
C LEU A 59 -28.03 5.13 9.65
N GLY A 60 -27.94 6.28 10.30
CA GLY A 60 -28.37 6.47 11.68
C GLY A 60 -27.64 7.62 12.36
N THR A 61 -27.56 7.56 13.69
CA THR A 61 -26.91 8.58 14.50
C THR A 61 -25.74 8.01 15.30
N GLU A 62 -24.66 8.77 15.37
CA GLU A 62 -23.47 8.43 16.14
C GLU A 62 -23.76 8.55 17.63
N LYS A 63 -23.49 7.46 18.36
CA LYS A 63 -23.69 7.40 19.81
C LYS A 63 -22.70 8.33 20.51
N GLY A 64 -23.21 9.32 21.23
CA GLY A 64 -22.44 10.25 22.06
C GLY A 64 -22.39 11.68 21.50
N THR A 65 -22.23 11.83 20.18
CA THR A 65 -22.22 13.14 19.51
C THR A 65 -23.61 13.52 18.97
N GLY A 66 -24.43 12.53 18.62
CA GLY A 66 -25.72 12.76 17.94
C GLY A 66 -25.56 13.10 16.45
N ASN A 67 -24.34 13.05 15.90
CA ASN A 67 -24.08 13.32 14.49
C ASN A 67 -24.79 12.30 13.60
N ALA A 68 -25.23 12.71 12.41
CA ALA A 68 -25.72 11.81 11.40
C ALA A 68 -24.58 10.97 10.82
N ILE A 69 -24.76 9.65 10.73
CA ILE A 69 -23.87 8.73 10.03
C ILE A 69 -24.42 8.53 8.62
N LEU A 70 -23.56 8.74 7.63
CA LEU A 70 -23.95 8.82 6.23
C LEU A 70 -23.08 7.88 5.38
N ALA A 71 -23.71 7.20 4.42
CA ALA A 71 -23.01 6.53 3.33
C ALA A 71 -22.98 7.47 2.10
N PRO A 72 -21.80 7.99 1.70
CA PRO A 72 -21.72 8.86 0.53
C PRO A 72 -22.01 8.09 -0.76
N VAL A 73 -22.60 8.78 -1.74
CA VAL A 73 -22.90 8.25 -3.07
C VAL A 73 -22.21 9.13 -4.11
N THR A 74 -21.40 8.53 -4.97
CA THR A 74 -20.63 9.29 -5.99
C THR A 74 -20.99 8.85 -7.39
N HIS A 75 -21.05 9.83 -8.29
CA HIS A 75 -21.16 9.57 -9.72
C HIS A 75 -19.76 9.32 -10.27
N GLY A 76 -19.45 8.07 -10.62
CA GLY A 76 -18.17 7.69 -11.25
C GLY A 76 -17.15 7.02 -10.32
N LYS A 77 -16.13 6.43 -10.94
CA LYS A 77 -15.00 5.75 -10.28
C LYS A 77 -13.84 6.71 -10.08
N ASP A 78 -14.03 7.74 -9.25
CA ASP A 78 -12.89 8.55 -8.80
C ASP A 78 -12.24 7.84 -7.61
N GLU A 79 -11.02 7.33 -7.79
CA GLU A 79 -10.28 6.61 -6.76
C GLU A 79 -10.02 7.46 -5.51
N ARG A 80 -10.06 8.80 -5.63
CA ARG A 80 -9.93 9.74 -4.48
C ARG A 80 -11.12 9.67 -3.52
N ASN A 81 -12.29 9.26 -4.02
CA ASN A 81 -13.47 9.03 -3.20
C ASN A 81 -13.41 7.67 -2.48
N GLY A 82 -12.39 6.85 -2.72
CA GLY A 82 -12.33 5.51 -2.17
C GLY A 82 -13.27 4.52 -2.86
N PRO A 83 -13.29 3.26 -2.39
CA PRO A 83 -13.86 2.17 -3.14
C PRO A 83 -15.38 2.19 -3.09
N ILE A 84 -16.00 1.87 -4.23
CA ILE A 84 -17.45 1.66 -4.34
C ILE A 84 -17.77 0.26 -3.83
N MET A 85 -18.67 0.16 -2.86
CA MET A 85 -19.15 -1.11 -2.31
C MET A 85 -20.30 -1.71 -3.12
N LYS A 86 -21.18 -0.86 -3.67
CA LYS A 86 -22.39 -1.26 -4.39
C LYS A 86 -22.91 -0.12 -5.25
N TYR A 87 -23.59 -0.45 -6.35
CA TYR A 87 -24.30 0.53 -7.15
C TYR A 87 -25.52 1.06 -6.39
N ALA A 88 -25.70 2.37 -6.43
CA ALA A 88 -26.74 3.06 -5.67
C ALA A 88 -28.15 2.79 -6.24
N SER A 89 -28.23 2.49 -7.55
CA SER A 89 -29.44 2.08 -8.26
C SER A 89 -30.08 0.81 -7.71
N ASP A 90 -29.28 -0.05 -7.08
CA ASP A 90 -29.77 -1.29 -6.43
C ASP A 90 -30.49 -1.01 -5.10
N LEU A 91 -30.40 0.23 -4.59
CA LEU A 91 -30.87 0.65 -3.28
C LEU A 91 -32.01 1.67 -3.37
N HIS A 92 -32.06 2.47 -4.45
CA HIS A 92 -33.14 3.41 -4.73
C HIS A 92 -33.23 3.66 -6.25
N PRO A 93 -34.42 3.71 -6.86
CA PRO A 93 -34.58 3.78 -8.32
C PRO A 93 -34.02 5.08 -8.92
N ASP A 94 -34.17 6.20 -8.21
CA ASP A 94 -33.71 7.52 -8.68
C ASP A 94 -32.27 7.86 -8.24
N LEU A 95 -31.56 6.92 -7.61
CA LEU A 95 -30.22 7.15 -7.10
C LEU A 95 -29.18 6.53 -8.03
N GLU A 96 -28.34 7.38 -8.62
CA GLU A 96 -27.29 6.95 -9.54
C GLU A 96 -25.90 6.96 -8.89
N GLY A 97 -24.99 6.16 -9.45
CA GLY A 97 -23.60 6.08 -9.02
C GLY A 97 -23.30 4.91 -8.08
N GLY A 98 -22.26 5.06 -7.26
CA GLY A 98 -21.77 4.05 -6.33
C GLY A 98 -21.79 4.55 -4.90
N VAL A 99 -22.25 3.69 -3.98
CA VAL A 99 -22.11 3.92 -2.54
C VAL A 99 -20.65 3.66 -2.16
N LEU A 100 -20.03 4.58 -1.42
CA LEU A 100 -18.65 4.44 -0.96
C LEU A 100 -18.55 3.51 0.24
N LEU A 101 -17.40 2.83 0.38
CA LEU A 101 -17.10 1.95 1.50
C LEU A 101 -17.12 2.68 2.84
N HIS A 102 -16.48 3.84 2.93
CA HIS A 102 -16.34 4.55 4.19
C HIS A 102 -17.65 5.25 4.61
N HIS A 103 -17.79 5.55 5.90
CA HIS A 103 -18.80 6.46 6.41
C HIS A 103 -18.24 7.85 6.60
N VAL A 104 -19.15 8.81 6.56
CA VAL A 104 -18.89 10.19 6.94
C VAL A 104 -19.90 10.57 8.01
N THR A 105 -19.53 11.49 8.88
CA THR A 105 -20.45 12.05 9.86
C THR A 105 -20.77 13.50 9.53
N ALA A 106 -21.99 13.93 9.79
CA ALA A 106 -22.38 15.32 9.62
C ALA A 106 -23.16 15.80 10.85
N ASP A 107 -22.96 17.07 11.22
CA ASP A 107 -23.82 17.74 12.19
C ASP A 107 -25.24 17.82 11.59
N PRO A 108 -26.29 17.34 12.28
CA PRO A 108 -27.67 17.45 11.81
C PRO A 108 -28.10 18.89 11.49
N ALA A 109 -27.48 19.90 12.11
CA ALA A 109 -27.72 21.31 11.80
C ALA A 109 -27.25 21.72 10.40
N ASN A 110 -26.26 21.01 9.84
CA ASN A 110 -25.73 21.24 8.49
C ASN A 110 -26.46 20.42 7.42
N MET A 111 -27.49 19.66 7.81
CA MET A 111 -28.28 18.87 6.90
C MET A 111 -29.43 19.67 6.32
N PRO A 112 -29.78 19.45 5.04
CA PRO A 112 -30.93 20.11 4.45
C PRO A 112 -32.22 19.71 5.18
N ASN A 113 -33.08 20.69 5.43
CA ASN A 113 -34.41 20.47 6.04
C ASN A 113 -35.35 19.61 5.17
N ARG A 114 -34.98 19.31 3.92
CA ARG A 114 -35.74 18.47 3.01
C ARG A 114 -34.85 17.35 2.46
N PRO A 115 -35.28 16.08 2.57
CA PRO A 115 -34.58 14.98 1.94
C PRO A 115 -34.69 15.05 0.41
N MET A 116 -33.81 14.34 -0.29
CA MET A 116 -33.93 14.10 -1.73
C MET A 116 -35.12 13.19 -2.03
N PHE A 117 -35.54 13.14 -3.29
CA PHE A 117 -36.57 12.20 -3.79
C PHE A 117 -37.87 12.20 -2.96
N ASN A 118 -38.33 13.40 -2.57
CA ASN A 118 -39.52 13.59 -1.72
C ASN A 118 -39.49 12.85 -0.37
N GLY A 119 -38.30 12.42 0.08
CA GLY A 119 -38.13 11.66 1.31
C GLY A 119 -38.43 10.17 1.18
N GLU A 120 -38.57 9.66 -0.04
CA GLU A 120 -38.66 8.22 -0.27
C GLU A 120 -37.39 7.55 0.27
N PRO A 121 -37.53 6.56 1.17
CA PRO A 121 -36.39 5.84 1.69
C PRO A 121 -35.87 4.86 0.64
N VAL A 122 -34.61 4.45 0.80
CA VAL A 122 -34.07 3.27 0.11
C VAL A 122 -34.96 2.03 0.33
N TYR A 123 -34.86 1.07 -0.58
CA TYR A 123 -35.64 -0.17 -0.53
C TYR A 123 -35.53 -0.86 0.84
N ARG A 124 -36.59 -1.58 1.23
CA ARG A 124 -36.60 -2.37 2.47
C ARG A 124 -35.41 -3.34 2.51
N GLY A 125 -34.66 -3.34 3.60
CA GLY A 125 -33.44 -4.14 3.77
C GLY A 125 -32.20 -3.60 3.04
N ALA A 126 -32.28 -2.43 2.42
CA ALA A 126 -31.11 -1.77 1.80
C ALA A 126 -30.06 -1.37 2.84
N LEU A 127 -30.47 -0.96 4.05
CA LEU A 127 -29.53 -0.62 5.13
C LEU A 127 -28.71 -1.85 5.57
N ASP A 128 -29.36 -2.99 5.82
CA ASP A 128 -28.65 -4.24 6.14
C ASP A 128 -27.70 -4.67 5.01
N LYS A 129 -28.14 -4.53 3.75
CA LYS A 129 -27.29 -4.79 2.58
C LYS A 129 -26.10 -3.82 2.48
N ILE A 130 -26.27 -2.58 2.93
CA ILE A 130 -25.19 -1.59 2.99
C ILE A 130 -24.19 -2.00 4.07
N ASP A 131 -24.66 -2.35 5.27
CA ASP A 131 -23.78 -2.77 6.36
C ASP A 131 -23.00 -4.04 6.00
N ASP A 132 -23.67 -5.06 5.47
CA ASP A 132 -23.04 -6.31 5.02
C ASP A 132 -21.97 -6.06 3.94
N ALA A 133 -22.29 -5.24 2.93
CA ALA A 133 -21.36 -4.94 1.86
C ALA A 133 -20.19 -4.07 2.33
N LYS A 134 -20.37 -3.21 3.33
CA LYS A 134 -19.27 -2.44 3.96
C LYS A 134 -18.37 -3.32 4.80
N ILE A 135 -18.93 -4.23 5.59
CA ILE A 135 -18.16 -5.22 6.32
C ILE A 135 -17.35 -6.06 5.33
N LYS A 136 -17.98 -6.57 4.26
CA LYS A 136 -17.28 -7.33 3.22
C LYS A 136 -16.14 -6.53 2.59
N ALA A 137 -16.40 -5.29 2.19
CA ALA A 137 -15.37 -4.47 1.56
C ALA A 137 -14.24 -4.08 2.52
N ALA A 138 -14.51 -3.91 3.82
CA ALA A 138 -13.45 -3.77 4.83
C ALA A 138 -12.54 -5.01 4.88
N LYS A 139 -13.12 -6.21 4.83
CA LYS A 139 -12.35 -7.47 4.73
C LYS A 139 -11.52 -7.54 3.46
N ASP A 140 -12.13 -7.18 2.33
CA ASP A 140 -11.46 -7.20 1.03
C ASP A 140 -10.22 -6.27 1.02
N VAL A 141 -10.32 -5.06 1.60
CA VAL A 141 -9.18 -4.13 1.69
C VAL A 141 -8.02 -4.69 2.52
N HIS A 142 -8.31 -5.33 3.65
CA HIS A 142 -7.28 -6.00 4.45
C HIS A 142 -6.70 -7.23 3.74
N HIS A 143 -7.52 -8.00 3.00
CA HIS A 143 -7.03 -9.11 2.20
C HIS A 143 -6.08 -8.66 1.09
N ASP A 144 -6.38 -7.55 0.42
CA ASP A 144 -5.52 -6.91 -0.57
C ASP A 144 -4.16 -6.50 0.02
N ALA A 145 -4.16 -5.86 1.20
CA ALA A 145 -2.93 -5.46 1.88
C ALA A 145 -2.10 -6.69 2.33
N LYS A 146 -2.78 -7.70 2.88
CA LYS A 146 -2.18 -9.00 3.22
C LYS A 146 -1.51 -9.66 2.00
N ASP A 147 -2.16 -9.65 0.84
CA ASP A 147 -1.60 -10.23 -0.39
C ASP A 147 -0.37 -9.43 -0.87
N ALA A 148 -0.42 -8.10 -0.84
CA ALA A 148 0.73 -7.25 -1.16
C ALA A 148 1.93 -7.51 -0.24
N HIS A 149 1.71 -7.66 1.07
CA HIS A 149 2.78 -8.01 2.02
C HIS A 149 3.33 -9.42 1.81
N ASN A 150 2.50 -10.40 1.46
CA ASN A 150 2.98 -11.74 1.10
C ASN A 150 3.86 -11.71 -0.15
N ASP A 151 3.53 -10.89 -1.14
CA ASP A 151 4.32 -10.75 -2.36
C ASP A 151 5.65 -10.01 -2.10
N ALA A 152 5.63 -8.97 -1.25
CA ALA A 152 6.84 -8.31 -0.78
C ALA A 152 7.77 -9.31 -0.06
N ALA A 153 7.24 -10.13 0.85
CA ALA A 153 8.02 -11.14 1.55
C ALA A 153 8.69 -12.13 0.58
N LYS A 154 7.96 -12.65 -0.42
CA LYS A 154 8.52 -13.54 -1.46
C LYS A 154 9.61 -12.85 -2.30
N ALA A 155 9.42 -11.57 -2.62
CA ALA A 155 10.39 -10.79 -3.37
C ALA A 155 11.70 -10.62 -2.59
N HIS A 156 11.60 -10.28 -1.30
CA HIS A 156 12.75 -10.17 -0.39
C HIS A 156 13.47 -11.51 -0.21
N GLU A 157 12.77 -12.63 -0.04
CA GLU A 157 13.43 -13.95 -0.01
C GLU A 157 14.16 -14.29 -1.30
N SER A 158 13.58 -13.90 -2.44
CA SER A 158 14.21 -14.08 -3.75
C SER A 158 15.45 -13.21 -3.91
N ALA A 159 15.43 -11.99 -3.37
CA ALA A 159 16.58 -11.09 -3.31
C ALA A 159 17.67 -11.68 -2.40
N ALA A 160 17.33 -12.10 -1.17
CA ALA A 160 18.26 -12.75 -0.25
C ALA A 160 19.00 -13.92 -0.90
N LYS A 161 18.25 -14.85 -1.53
CA LYS A 161 18.83 -15.98 -2.27
C LYS A 161 19.75 -15.54 -3.43
N ALA A 162 19.43 -14.43 -4.10
CA ALA A 162 20.28 -13.89 -5.16
C ALA A 162 21.59 -13.32 -4.59
N HIS A 163 21.53 -12.63 -3.46
CA HIS A 163 22.70 -12.12 -2.76
C HIS A 163 23.59 -13.26 -2.25
N ASP A 164 23.05 -14.29 -1.58
CA ASP A 164 23.85 -15.45 -1.13
C ASP A 164 24.57 -16.14 -2.29
N ARG A 165 23.85 -16.37 -3.40
CA ARG A 165 24.43 -17.00 -4.60
C ARG A 165 25.54 -16.16 -5.22
N THR A 166 25.46 -14.84 -5.09
CA THR A 166 26.50 -13.94 -5.59
C THR A 166 27.67 -13.85 -4.62
N ALA A 167 27.42 -13.87 -3.31
CA ALA A 167 28.46 -13.99 -2.28
C ALA A 167 29.32 -15.25 -2.49
N GLY A 168 28.70 -16.42 -2.66
CA GLY A 168 29.43 -17.67 -2.91
C GLY A 168 30.23 -17.69 -4.23
N LYS A 169 29.89 -16.84 -5.21
CA LYS A 169 30.73 -16.66 -6.40
C LYS A 169 31.95 -15.80 -6.12
N TYR A 170 31.85 -14.84 -5.20
CA TYR A 170 32.96 -13.97 -4.83
C TYR A 170 34.08 -14.74 -4.12
N GLU A 171 33.76 -15.77 -3.33
CA GLU A 171 34.74 -16.60 -2.61
C GLU A 171 35.85 -17.19 -3.51
N GLY A 172 35.56 -17.40 -4.80
CA GLY A 172 36.55 -17.89 -5.76
C GLY A 172 37.56 -16.85 -6.25
N PHE A 173 37.51 -15.62 -5.75
CA PHE A 173 38.35 -14.50 -6.20
C PHE A 173 39.20 -13.93 -5.05
N THR A 174 40.42 -13.49 -5.36
CA THR A 174 41.35 -12.87 -4.40
C THR A 174 40.79 -11.54 -3.87
N ASN A 175 41.00 -11.27 -2.57
CA ASN A 175 40.56 -10.03 -1.88
C ASN A 175 39.04 -9.79 -1.93
N SER A 176 38.24 -10.86 -1.93
CA SER A 176 36.78 -10.82 -2.07
C SER A 176 36.01 -10.76 -0.75
N GLU A 177 36.67 -10.95 0.40
CA GLU A 177 36.03 -11.09 1.72
C GLU A 177 35.05 -9.95 2.05
N ALA A 178 35.44 -8.71 1.78
CA ALA A 178 34.57 -7.55 1.99
C ALA A 178 33.28 -7.62 1.16
N ARG A 179 33.37 -8.12 -0.09
CA ARG A 179 32.21 -8.27 -0.99
C ARG A 179 31.34 -9.45 -0.62
N VAL A 180 31.96 -10.56 -0.20
CA VAL A 180 31.23 -11.72 0.34
C VAL A 180 30.41 -11.29 1.56
N LYS A 181 31.05 -10.61 2.52
CA LYS A 181 30.38 -10.08 3.72
C LYS A 181 29.24 -9.15 3.36
N GLU A 182 29.48 -8.18 2.49
CA GLU A 182 28.47 -7.20 2.05
C GLU A 182 27.24 -7.86 1.41
N HIS A 183 27.43 -8.86 0.54
CA HIS A 183 26.29 -9.58 -0.02
C HIS A 183 25.58 -10.45 1.03
N HIS A 184 26.28 -11.04 1.99
CA HIS A 184 25.63 -11.77 3.08
C HIS A 184 24.85 -10.86 4.03
N ASP A 185 25.40 -9.70 4.38
CA ASP A 185 24.72 -8.69 5.20
C ASP A 185 23.42 -8.25 4.49
N GLN A 186 23.48 -7.96 3.18
CA GLN A 186 22.30 -7.61 2.39
C GLN A 186 21.30 -8.78 2.27
N ALA A 187 21.79 -10.02 2.17
CA ALA A 187 20.93 -11.19 2.17
C ALA A 187 20.19 -11.33 3.50
N GLN A 188 20.87 -11.06 4.61
CA GLN A 188 20.26 -11.09 5.94
C GLN A 188 19.22 -9.99 6.11
N GLU A 189 19.52 -8.75 5.72
CA GLU A 189 18.56 -7.65 5.75
C GLU A 189 17.27 -7.99 4.98
N HIS A 190 17.39 -8.60 3.80
CA HIS A 190 16.23 -9.05 3.04
C HIS A 190 15.48 -10.22 3.71
N ARG A 191 16.14 -11.11 4.46
CA ARG A 191 15.42 -12.13 5.25
C ARG A 191 14.64 -11.51 6.40
N ASP A 192 15.21 -10.50 7.05
CA ASP A 192 14.57 -9.78 8.14
C ASP A 192 13.33 -9.04 7.61
N GLN A 193 13.46 -8.31 6.49
CA GLN A 193 12.34 -7.66 5.79
C GLN A 193 11.26 -8.65 5.32
N ALA A 194 11.65 -9.85 4.84
CA ALA A 194 10.70 -10.89 4.48
C ALA A 194 9.92 -11.41 5.70
N THR A 195 10.54 -11.41 6.89
CA THR A 195 9.90 -11.83 8.14
C THR A 195 8.92 -10.76 8.61
N GLU A 196 9.34 -9.49 8.64
CA GLU A 196 8.48 -8.35 8.98
C GLU A 196 7.22 -8.31 8.10
N HIS A 197 7.37 -8.43 6.78
CA HIS A 197 6.21 -8.45 5.88
C HIS A 197 5.28 -9.66 6.10
N ARG A 198 5.78 -10.80 6.57
CA ARG A 198 4.90 -11.94 6.92
C ARG A 198 4.11 -11.67 8.19
N GLU A 199 4.73 -11.05 9.18
CA GLU A 199 4.07 -10.64 10.41
C GLU A 199 2.96 -9.62 10.10
N THR A 200 3.27 -8.58 9.32
CA THR A 200 2.25 -7.61 8.89
C THR A 200 1.13 -8.25 8.05
N ALA A 201 1.46 -9.21 7.17
CA ALA A 201 0.45 -9.97 6.45
C ALA A 201 -0.45 -10.78 7.42
N ALA A 202 0.11 -11.35 8.49
CA ALA A 202 -0.66 -12.06 9.50
C ALA A 202 -1.60 -11.11 10.26
N ASP A 203 -1.14 -9.90 10.59
CA ASP A 203 -1.95 -8.87 11.24
C ASP A 203 -3.14 -8.48 10.35
N HIS A 204 -2.92 -8.16 9.08
CA HIS A 204 -4.03 -7.86 8.17
C HIS A 204 -4.99 -9.03 7.95
N ARG A 205 -4.49 -10.28 7.99
CA ARG A 205 -5.38 -11.45 7.96
C ARG A 205 -6.27 -11.50 9.20
N GLN A 206 -5.74 -11.17 10.37
CA GLN A 206 -6.48 -11.14 11.61
C GLN A 206 -7.48 -9.98 11.61
N ASP A 207 -7.09 -8.79 11.18
CA ASP A 207 -7.98 -7.63 11.00
C ASP A 207 -9.16 -7.97 10.07
N ALA A 208 -8.89 -8.62 8.93
CA ALA A 208 -9.95 -9.07 8.02
C ALA A 208 -10.91 -10.09 8.67
N LYS A 209 -10.42 -10.93 9.58
CA LYS A 209 -11.26 -11.89 10.30
C LYS A 209 -12.16 -11.19 11.32
N ASP A 210 -11.59 -10.19 12.01
CA ASP A 210 -12.26 -9.47 13.09
C ASP A 210 -13.13 -8.30 12.61
N ALA A 211 -12.98 -7.90 11.34
CA ALA A 211 -13.82 -6.90 10.69
C ALA A 211 -15.29 -7.33 10.70
N ASN A 212 -16.03 -6.83 11.68
CA ASN A 212 -17.46 -7.02 11.90
C ASN A 212 -18.24 -5.70 11.88
N LYS A 213 -17.56 -4.61 11.54
CA LYS A 213 -18.11 -3.27 11.42
C LYS A 213 -17.55 -2.59 10.16
N PRO A 214 -18.27 -1.61 9.59
CA PRO A 214 -17.75 -0.75 8.54
C PRO A 214 -16.47 -0.04 8.97
N ILE A 215 -15.50 0.05 8.05
CA ILE A 215 -14.24 0.79 8.25
C ILE A 215 -14.45 2.29 8.08
N THR A 216 -13.83 3.11 8.92
CA THR A 216 -13.80 4.56 8.75
C THR A 216 -12.81 4.96 7.65
N TYR A 217 -12.94 6.16 7.07
CA TYR A 217 -11.99 6.60 6.04
C TYR A 217 -10.53 6.68 6.55
N PRO A 218 -10.24 7.21 7.76
CA PRO A 218 -8.87 7.20 8.28
C PRO A 218 -8.26 5.80 8.42
N GLU A 219 -9.05 4.81 8.82
CA GLU A 219 -8.61 3.41 8.90
C GLU A 219 -8.37 2.84 7.50
N TYR A 220 -9.29 3.04 6.56
CA TYR A 220 -9.12 2.64 5.17
C TYR A 220 -7.83 3.20 4.56
N LYS A 221 -7.55 4.48 4.79
CA LYS A 221 -6.35 5.15 4.29
C LYS A 221 -5.08 4.52 4.84
N LYS A 222 -5.03 4.16 6.13
CA LYS A 222 -3.89 3.44 6.72
C LYS A 222 -3.64 2.09 6.06
N VAL A 223 -4.69 1.30 5.81
CA VAL A 223 -4.55 0.00 5.15
C VAL A 223 -4.10 0.16 3.68
N LEU A 224 -4.62 1.18 3.00
CA LEU A 224 -4.19 1.50 1.63
C LEU A 224 -2.71 1.94 1.58
N ASP A 225 -2.27 2.76 2.52
CA ASP A 225 -0.88 3.21 2.59
C ASP A 225 0.06 2.04 2.88
N SER A 226 -0.30 1.17 3.82
CA SER A 226 0.42 -0.08 4.09
C SER A 226 0.53 -1.00 2.86
N LYS A 227 -0.57 -1.20 2.10
CA LYS A 227 -0.55 -1.92 0.82
C LYS A 227 0.41 -1.28 -0.19
N ASN A 228 0.40 0.04 -0.29
CA ASN A 228 1.26 0.78 -1.23
C ASN A 228 2.74 0.70 -0.83
N GLU A 229 3.04 0.77 0.46
CA GLU A 229 4.38 0.57 1.01
C GLU A 229 4.89 -0.85 0.71
N ALA A 230 4.09 -1.90 0.94
CA ALA A 230 4.44 -3.27 0.57
C ALA A 230 4.69 -3.43 -0.94
N SER A 231 3.87 -2.78 -1.76
CA SER A 231 4.04 -2.79 -3.22
C SER A 231 5.32 -2.09 -3.67
N GLN A 232 5.69 -0.97 -3.03
CA GLN A 232 6.97 -0.30 -3.28
C GLN A 232 8.15 -1.14 -2.78
N SER A 233 8.02 -1.77 -1.62
CA SER A 233 9.01 -2.68 -1.05
C SER A 233 9.32 -3.85 -1.99
N THR A 234 8.27 -4.44 -2.58
CA THR A 234 8.39 -5.46 -3.63
C THR A 234 9.29 -5.00 -4.79
N ARG A 235 9.03 -3.81 -5.33
CA ARG A 235 9.85 -3.23 -6.43
C ARG A 235 11.30 -3.03 -6.02
N ASN A 236 11.54 -2.55 -4.79
CA ASN A 236 12.89 -2.36 -4.27
C ASN A 236 13.63 -3.70 -4.12
N ALA A 237 12.97 -4.73 -3.61
CA ALA A 237 13.52 -6.08 -3.49
C ALA A 237 13.84 -6.69 -4.87
N GLU A 238 12.97 -6.49 -5.86
CA GLU A 238 13.21 -6.95 -7.23
C GLU A 238 14.40 -6.25 -7.88
N ALA A 239 14.51 -4.93 -7.74
CA ALA A 239 15.67 -4.17 -8.23
C ALA A 239 16.98 -4.64 -7.56
N SER A 240 16.96 -4.85 -6.24
CA SER A 240 18.09 -5.38 -5.48
C SER A 240 18.52 -6.76 -5.98
N LYS A 241 17.55 -7.67 -6.13
CA LYS A 241 17.73 -9.01 -6.71
C LYS A 241 18.35 -8.96 -8.11
N ASP A 242 17.91 -8.05 -8.96
CA ASP A 242 18.43 -7.95 -10.32
C ASP A 242 19.87 -7.45 -10.36
N HIS A 243 20.26 -6.50 -9.49
CA HIS A 243 21.65 -6.13 -9.33
C HIS A 243 22.51 -7.27 -8.77
N ALA A 244 22.03 -8.02 -7.77
CA ALA A 244 22.74 -9.20 -7.29
C ALA A 244 22.95 -10.23 -8.39
N LYS A 245 21.94 -10.46 -9.25
CA LYS A 245 22.06 -11.33 -10.43
C LYS A 245 23.05 -10.78 -11.46
N ALA A 246 23.06 -9.47 -11.71
CA ALA A 246 23.99 -8.83 -12.64
C ALA A 246 25.45 -9.02 -12.21
N ALA A 247 25.77 -8.73 -10.94
CA ALA A 247 27.07 -9.07 -10.35
C ALA A 247 27.39 -10.55 -10.54
N GLY A 248 26.43 -11.43 -10.23
CA GLY A 248 26.60 -12.86 -10.39
C GLY A 248 26.83 -13.34 -11.83
N GLU A 249 26.31 -12.67 -12.85
CA GLU A 249 26.55 -13.01 -14.26
C GLU A 249 27.93 -12.54 -14.72
N HIS A 250 28.38 -11.35 -14.27
CA HIS A 250 29.75 -10.91 -14.48
C HIS A 250 30.76 -11.91 -13.91
N LEU A 251 30.59 -12.35 -12.65
CA LEU A 251 31.49 -13.33 -12.03
C LEU A 251 31.50 -14.69 -12.77
N LYS A 252 30.37 -15.11 -13.35
CA LYS A 252 30.35 -16.29 -14.23
C LYS A 252 31.14 -16.06 -15.52
N ALA A 253 31.06 -14.88 -16.11
CA ALA A 253 31.85 -14.52 -17.29
C ALA A 253 33.35 -14.55 -16.98
N VAL A 254 33.77 -14.05 -15.80
CA VAL A 254 35.16 -14.15 -15.31
C VAL A 254 35.64 -15.60 -15.30
N GLY A 255 34.86 -16.52 -14.72
CA GLY A 255 35.20 -17.94 -14.69
C GLY A 255 35.37 -18.56 -16.09
N ALA A 256 34.47 -18.23 -17.03
CA ALA A 256 34.57 -18.71 -18.41
C ALA A 256 35.78 -18.13 -19.16
N LEU A 257 36.07 -16.84 -18.98
CA LEU A 257 37.22 -16.17 -19.58
C LEU A 257 38.54 -16.71 -19.05
N ASN A 258 38.67 -16.88 -17.73
CA ASN A 258 39.87 -17.47 -17.13
C ASN A 258 40.12 -18.90 -17.62
N LYS A 259 39.05 -19.70 -17.78
CA LYS A 259 39.14 -21.05 -18.35
C LYS A 259 39.61 -21.03 -19.80
N ALA A 260 39.08 -20.12 -20.63
CA ALA A 260 39.50 -19.96 -22.02
C ALA A 260 40.96 -19.48 -22.10
N ALA A 261 41.38 -18.55 -21.23
CA ALA A 261 42.74 -18.05 -21.15
C ALA A 261 43.75 -19.17 -20.86
N GLY A 262 43.40 -20.12 -20.00
CA GLY A 262 44.24 -21.30 -19.72
C GLY A 262 44.44 -22.25 -20.90
N GLN A 263 43.72 -22.05 -22.01
CA GLN A 263 43.78 -22.87 -23.21
C GLN A 263 44.26 -22.10 -24.46
N ALA A 264 44.53 -20.81 -24.31
CA ALA A 264 44.90 -19.92 -25.40
C ALA A 264 46.43 -19.74 -25.46
N ASN A 265 46.93 -19.15 -26.56
CA ASN A 265 48.32 -18.71 -26.62
C ASN A 265 48.56 -17.51 -25.68
N GLN A 266 49.83 -17.15 -25.43
CA GLN A 266 50.18 -16.15 -24.41
C GLN A 266 49.49 -14.79 -24.64
N HIS A 267 49.48 -14.29 -25.87
CA HIS A 267 48.89 -12.98 -26.20
C HIS A 267 47.36 -12.99 -26.03
N GLU A 268 46.68 -14.03 -26.53
CA GLU A 268 45.22 -14.18 -26.37
C GLU A 268 44.83 -14.41 -24.90
N ALA A 269 45.63 -15.20 -24.16
CA ALA A 269 45.41 -15.44 -22.74
C ALA A 269 45.52 -14.15 -21.92
N GLN A 270 46.45 -13.25 -22.26
CA GLN A 270 46.55 -11.92 -21.63
C GLN A 270 45.26 -11.12 -21.84
N ASN A 271 44.80 -10.98 -23.09
CA ASN A 271 43.57 -10.24 -23.42
C ASN A 271 42.33 -10.79 -22.72
N LEU A 272 42.22 -12.13 -22.60
CA LEU A 272 41.11 -12.77 -21.90
C LEU A 272 41.14 -12.51 -20.38
N ARG A 273 42.34 -12.47 -19.78
CA ARG A 273 42.51 -12.12 -18.36
C ARG A 273 42.20 -10.66 -18.09
N ASP A 274 42.60 -9.74 -18.96
CA ASP A 274 42.27 -8.32 -18.83
C ASP A 274 40.75 -8.11 -18.89
N LYS A 275 40.08 -8.82 -19.81
CA LYS A 275 38.62 -8.81 -19.90
C LYS A 275 37.95 -9.43 -18.67
N ALA A 276 38.55 -10.48 -18.10
CA ALA A 276 38.09 -11.08 -16.85
C ALA A 276 38.21 -10.07 -15.68
N ALA A 277 39.32 -9.34 -15.59
CA ALA A 277 39.51 -8.27 -14.60
C ALA A 277 38.47 -7.15 -14.75
N GLN A 278 38.13 -6.76 -15.99
CA GLN A 278 37.06 -5.79 -16.25
C GLN A 278 35.71 -6.26 -15.70
N HIS A 279 35.34 -7.53 -15.91
CA HIS A 279 34.09 -8.06 -15.36
C HIS A 279 34.09 -8.15 -13.83
N ILE A 280 35.24 -8.31 -13.16
CA ILE A 280 35.32 -8.19 -11.70
C ILE A 280 34.95 -6.76 -11.27
N GLN A 281 35.49 -5.75 -11.93
CA GLN A 281 35.14 -4.35 -11.65
C GLN A 281 33.66 -4.05 -11.93
N ASP A 282 33.11 -4.56 -13.02
CA ASP A 282 31.69 -4.38 -13.35
C ASP A 282 30.77 -5.11 -12.35
N ALA A 283 31.16 -6.28 -11.85
CA ALA A 283 30.44 -6.93 -10.76
C ALA A 283 30.41 -6.07 -9.49
N GLN A 284 31.53 -5.42 -9.14
CA GLN A 284 31.63 -4.53 -7.98
C GLN A 284 30.74 -3.28 -8.10
N LYS A 285 30.46 -2.80 -9.32
CA LYS A 285 29.50 -1.70 -9.55
C LYS A 285 28.05 -2.09 -9.22
N HIS A 286 27.75 -3.38 -9.12
CA HIS A 286 26.46 -3.90 -8.71
C HIS A 286 26.39 -4.32 -7.23
N ALA A 287 27.47 -4.14 -6.47
CA ALA A 287 27.49 -4.40 -5.04
C ALA A 287 26.53 -3.46 -4.28
N PRO A 288 25.94 -3.88 -3.16
CA PRO A 288 25.01 -3.07 -2.35
C PRO A 288 25.48 -1.62 -2.09
N SER A 289 26.73 -1.46 -1.65
CA SER A 289 27.45 -0.22 -1.32
C SER A 289 27.80 0.66 -2.52
N SER A 290 27.58 0.18 -3.74
CA SER A 290 27.95 0.96 -4.92
C SER A 290 27.06 2.21 -5.04
N PRO A 291 27.65 3.41 -5.12
CA PRO A 291 26.90 4.67 -5.14
C PRO A 291 26.19 4.92 -6.47
N ALA A 292 26.65 4.30 -7.56
CA ALA A 292 26.07 4.46 -8.89
C ALA A 292 25.99 3.09 -9.57
N LYS A 293 24.84 2.43 -9.44
CA LYS A 293 24.59 1.13 -10.04
C LYS A 293 24.21 1.29 -11.52
N PRO A 294 24.88 0.59 -12.46
CA PRO A 294 24.45 0.59 -13.85
C PRO A 294 23.18 -0.25 -14.04
N ASP A 295 22.56 -0.13 -15.21
CA ASP A 295 21.39 -0.90 -15.61
C ASP A 295 21.66 -2.42 -15.50
N ALA A 296 20.92 -3.10 -14.63
CA ALA A 296 21.14 -4.51 -14.31
C ALA A 296 20.92 -5.43 -15.52
N ASP A 297 19.92 -5.12 -16.36
CA ASP A 297 19.54 -5.95 -17.49
C ASP A 297 20.58 -5.89 -18.59
N LYS A 298 20.98 -4.67 -18.97
CA LYS A 298 22.05 -4.45 -19.96
C LYS A 298 23.37 -5.07 -19.49
N SER A 299 23.71 -4.93 -18.21
CA SER A 299 24.90 -5.55 -17.64
C SER A 299 24.85 -7.08 -17.72
N ARG A 300 23.71 -7.70 -17.38
CA ARG A 300 23.52 -9.16 -17.50
C ARG A 300 23.68 -9.63 -18.94
N GLU A 301 23.05 -8.95 -19.89
CA GLU A 301 23.14 -9.31 -21.31
C GLU A 301 24.58 -9.24 -21.83
N ALA A 302 25.30 -8.16 -21.48
CA ALA A 302 26.71 -8.00 -21.84
C ALA A 302 27.58 -9.12 -21.26
N ALA A 303 27.44 -9.41 -19.95
CA ALA A 303 28.16 -10.48 -19.27
C ALA A 303 27.87 -11.86 -19.89
N GLN A 304 26.60 -12.15 -20.21
CA GLN A 304 26.21 -13.41 -20.83
C GLN A 304 26.76 -13.56 -22.25
N LYS A 305 26.77 -12.48 -23.05
CA LYS A 305 27.34 -12.48 -24.39
C LYS A 305 28.82 -12.84 -24.35
N ASP A 306 29.56 -12.24 -23.44
CA ASP A 306 30.98 -12.48 -23.28
C ASP A 306 31.29 -13.86 -22.71
N ARG A 307 30.50 -14.33 -21.74
CA ARG A 307 30.56 -15.72 -21.25
C ARG A 307 30.37 -16.71 -22.38
N LYS A 308 29.32 -16.58 -23.18
CA LYS A 308 29.02 -17.47 -24.32
C LYS A 308 30.14 -17.45 -25.35
N LYS A 309 30.74 -16.29 -25.62
CA LYS A 309 31.89 -16.18 -26.54
C LYS A 309 33.10 -16.94 -25.98
N ALA A 310 33.43 -16.76 -24.70
CA ALA A 310 34.54 -17.46 -24.06
C ALA A 310 34.34 -19.00 -24.03
N GLU A 311 33.13 -19.45 -23.73
CA GLU A 311 32.77 -20.88 -23.75
C GLU A 311 32.94 -21.50 -25.14
N LYS A 312 32.52 -20.80 -26.20
CA LYS A 312 32.71 -21.25 -27.60
C LYS A 312 34.19 -21.35 -27.98
N SER A 313 35.01 -20.35 -27.64
CA SER A 313 36.46 -20.39 -27.90
C SER A 313 37.13 -21.57 -27.19
N SER A 314 36.75 -21.83 -25.93
CA SER A 314 37.26 -22.98 -25.17
C SER A 314 36.89 -24.33 -25.80
N GLN A 315 35.68 -24.46 -26.36
CA GLN A 315 35.25 -25.68 -27.04
C GLN A 315 35.97 -25.89 -28.39
N ALA A 316 36.21 -24.82 -29.15
CA ALA A 316 36.92 -24.90 -30.43
C ALA A 316 38.37 -25.38 -30.24
N ASN A 317 39.08 -24.86 -29.23
CA ASN A 317 40.45 -25.28 -28.92
C ASN A 317 40.55 -26.73 -28.43
N LYS A 318 39.48 -27.29 -27.84
CA LYS A 318 39.43 -28.72 -27.50
C LYS A 318 39.30 -29.62 -28.73
N LYS A 319 38.53 -29.21 -29.74
CA LYS A 319 38.31 -30.01 -30.97
C LYS A 319 39.52 -30.03 -31.90
N GLY A 320 40.33 -28.97 -31.92
CA GLY A 320 41.55 -28.91 -32.75
C GLY A 320 42.77 -29.64 -32.18
N LYS A 321 42.66 -30.27 -31.00
CA LYS A 321 43.74 -31.05 -30.36
C LYS A 321 43.57 -32.58 -30.53
N HIS A 322 42.53 -33.01 -31.25
CA HIS A 322 42.30 -34.41 -31.65
C HIS A 322 42.51 -34.55 -33.15
#